data_AF-A0A842WRM2-F1
#
_entry.id   AF-A0A842WRM2-F1
#
_cell.length_a   1.000
_cell.length_b   1.000
_cell.length_c   1.000
_cell.angle_alpha   90.00
_cell.angle_beta   90.00
_cell.angle_gamma   90.00
#
_symmetry.space_group_name_H-M   'P 1'
#
loop_
_entity.id
_entity.type
_entity.pdbx_description
1 polymer ?
#
loop_
_entity_poly.entity_id
_entity_poly.type
_entity_poly.pdbx_seq_one_letter_code
_entity_poly.pdbx_strand_id
1 'polypeptide(L)'
;MSHLEGFDDEEIDPFEIDQKEILGEYTVEWISLKKSYQEVKRQLREIQEELIELDRKLKRKEMSEAEHIKLYQEKWQASTQIIHVKRDVEARLGEIQKEIREVNKRLRLQEKEKRKQEKIKEEKAHAMIEWMSLREGFELVSKKRKVINQEMDALELKRRKGKVSDEEYREEHIKHLRKLTELSTVESDVKRRLSELLEIIKK
;
A
#
# COMPACT_ATOMS: atom_id res chain seq x y z
N MET A 1 -20.61 25.19 41.46
CA MET A 1 -20.12 24.63 40.19
C MET A 1 -20.01 23.13 40.39
N SER A 2 -20.71 22.34 39.57
CA SER A 2 -20.81 20.89 39.74
C SER A 2 -19.57 20.22 39.12
N HIS A 3 -18.68 19.67 39.94
CA HIS A 3 -17.45 18.97 39.53
C HIS A 3 -17.67 17.46 39.33
N LEU A 4 -18.83 17.08 38.78
CA LEU A 4 -19.05 15.75 38.21
C LEU A 4 -18.33 15.58 36.85
N GLU A 5 -17.79 16.65 36.27
CA GLU A 5 -16.88 16.60 35.11
C GLU A 5 -15.58 15.89 35.47
N GLY A 6 -15.53 14.57 35.28
CA GLY A 6 -14.36 13.75 35.56
C GLY A 6 -14.68 12.27 35.74
N PHE A 7 -15.94 11.96 36.06
CA PHE A 7 -16.51 10.61 36.13
C PHE A 7 -17.39 10.34 34.92
N ASP A 8 -16.77 10.26 33.74
CA ASP A 8 -17.37 9.42 32.70
C ASP A 8 -17.06 7.98 33.09
N ASP A 9 -18.03 7.35 33.77
CA ASP A 9 -18.11 5.90 34.02
C ASP A 9 -18.48 5.11 32.76
N GLU A 10 -18.44 5.74 31.57
CA GLU A 10 -18.67 5.05 30.31
C GLU A 10 -17.41 4.27 29.89
N GLU A 11 -17.55 2.95 29.92
CA GLU A 11 -16.55 1.88 29.81
C GLU A 11 -15.77 1.81 28.48
N ILE A 12 -15.85 2.82 27.60
CA ILE A 12 -15.15 2.83 26.31
C ILE A 12 -13.93 3.74 26.42
N ASP A 13 -12.74 3.13 26.44
CA ASP A 13 -11.48 3.86 26.39
C ASP A 13 -11.42 4.71 25.11
N PRO A 14 -11.46 6.06 25.20
CA PRO A 14 -11.46 6.91 24.02
C PRO A 14 -10.16 6.81 23.22
N PHE A 15 -9.12 6.22 23.81
CA PHE A 15 -7.83 5.94 23.22
C PHE A 15 -7.66 4.45 22.87
N GLU A 16 -8.74 3.74 22.54
CA GLU A 16 -8.62 2.41 21.97
C GLU A 16 -8.13 2.50 20.50
N ILE A 17 -6.95 1.93 20.25
CA ILE A 17 -6.37 1.75 18.91
C ILE A 17 -5.99 0.28 18.79
N ASP A 18 -6.28 -0.34 17.63
CA ASP A 18 -5.80 -1.70 17.34
C ASP A 18 -4.27 -1.71 17.43
N GLN A 19 -3.71 -2.59 18.24
CA GLN A 19 -2.26 -2.71 18.44
C GLN A 19 -1.51 -2.93 17.11
N LYS A 20 -2.16 -3.52 16.11
CA LYS A 20 -1.59 -3.70 14.77
C LYS A 20 -1.42 -2.39 13.99
N GLU A 21 -2.18 -1.36 14.35
CA GLU A 21 -2.09 -0.03 13.73
C GLU A 21 -1.03 0.85 14.41
N ILE A 22 -0.58 0.50 15.62
CA ILE A 22 0.47 1.24 16.30
C ILE A 22 1.81 0.87 15.66
N LEU A 23 2.42 1.86 15.02
CA LEU A 23 3.76 1.71 14.45
C LEU A 23 4.76 1.44 15.57
N GLY A 24 5.76 0.60 15.30
CA GLY A 24 6.78 0.22 16.29
C GLY A 24 7.45 1.40 16.99
N GLU A 25 7.57 2.54 16.28
CA GLU A 25 8.14 3.79 16.78
C GLU A 25 7.30 4.43 17.90
N TYR A 26 5.98 4.28 17.86
CA TYR A 26 5.06 4.85 18.84
C TYR A 26 4.61 3.84 19.91
N THR A 27 4.89 2.55 19.74
CA THR A 27 4.40 1.48 20.63
C THR A 27 4.80 1.69 22.09
N VAL A 28 6.05 2.08 22.35
CA VAL A 28 6.56 2.26 23.72
C VAL A 28 5.96 3.49 24.39
N GLU A 29 5.95 4.63 23.71
CA GLU A 29 5.39 5.89 24.23
C GLU A 29 3.89 5.75 24.48
N TRP A 30 3.17 5.15 23.54
CA TRP A 30 1.74 4.90 23.65
C TRP A 30 1.36 4.02 24.85
N ILE A 31 2.06 2.88 25.02
CA ILE A 31 1.81 1.98 26.16
C ILE A 31 2.13 2.68 27.48
N SER A 32 3.21 3.46 27.52
CA SER A 32 3.61 4.21 28.72
C SER A 32 2.54 5.24 29.09
N LEU A 33 2.11 6.08 28.14
CA LEU A 33 1.09 7.09 28.37
C LEU A 33 -0.26 6.49 28.74
N LYS A 34 -0.65 5.36 28.14
CA LYS A 34 -1.87 4.64 28.50
C LYS A 34 -1.84 4.13 29.94
N LYS A 35 -0.68 3.62 30.39
CA LYS A 35 -0.49 3.25 31.82
C LYS A 35 -0.55 4.47 32.73
N SER A 36 0.12 5.57 32.36
CA SER A 36 0.05 6.83 33.11
C SER A 36 -1.38 7.35 33.21
N TYR A 37 -2.17 7.25 32.13
CA TYR A 37 -3.57 7.64 32.13
C TYR A 37 -4.42 6.81 33.09
N GLN A 38 -4.25 5.48 33.07
CA GLN A 38 -4.92 4.57 33.99
C GLN A 38 -4.53 4.84 35.44
N GLU A 39 -3.26 5.12 35.70
CA GLU A 39 -2.75 5.46 37.03
C GLU A 39 -3.35 6.77 37.55
N VAL A 40 -3.41 7.81 36.72
CA VAL A 40 -4.02 9.10 37.06
C VAL A 40 -5.52 8.94 37.36
N LYS A 41 -6.24 8.13 36.57
CA LYS A 41 -7.64 7.77 36.87
C LYS A 41 -7.78 7.07 38.22
N ARG A 42 -6.88 6.16 38.55
CA ARG A 42 -6.87 5.46 39.84
C ARG A 42 -6.68 6.44 41.01
N GLN A 43 -5.68 7.32 40.92
CA GLN A 43 -5.41 8.32 41.96
C GLN A 43 -6.59 9.28 42.19
N LEU A 44 -7.30 9.67 41.13
CA LEU A 44 -8.51 10.50 41.27
C LEU A 44 -9.65 9.76 42.00
N ARG A 45 -9.81 8.44 41.76
CA ARG A 45 -10.79 7.62 42.50
C ARG A 45 -10.40 7.49 43.96
N GLU A 46 -9.13 7.22 44.26
CA GLU A 46 -8.64 7.13 45.63
C GLU A 46 -8.89 8.43 46.40
N ILE A 47 -8.61 9.60 45.82
CA ILE A 47 -8.91 10.89 46.46
C ILE A 47 -10.42 11.07 46.69
N GLN A 48 -11.27 10.64 45.75
CA GLN A 48 -12.71 10.72 45.93
C GLN A 48 -13.17 9.83 47.09
N GLU A 49 -12.65 8.61 47.21
CA GLU A 49 -12.94 7.71 48.32
C GLU A 49 -12.51 8.33 49.66
N GLU A 50 -11.33 8.94 49.71
CA GLU A 50 -10.84 9.66 50.89
C GLU A 50 -11.73 10.86 51.25
N LEU A 51 -12.17 11.67 50.27
CA LEU A 51 -13.09 12.78 50.49
C LEU A 51 -14.44 12.29 51.05
N ILE A 52 -14.97 11.19 50.50
CA ILE A 52 -16.19 10.54 51.00
C ILE A 52 -15.98 10.04 52.43
N GLU A 53 -14.80 9.51 52.75
CA GLU A 53 -14.46 9.06 54.10
C GLU A 53 -14.36 10.22 55.09
N LEU A 54 -13.77 11.35 54.70
CA LEU A 54 -13.73 12.57 55.50
C LEU A 54 -15.14 13.07 55.83
N ASP A 55 -16.04 13.07 54.84
CA ASP A 55 -17.45 13.44 55.03
C ASP A 55 -18.17 12.49 55.99
N ARG A 56 -17.87 11.18 55.92
CA ARG A 56 -18.42 10.19 56.86
C ARG A 56 -17.90 10.40 58.28
N LYS A 57 -16.61 10.68 58.46
CA LYS A 57 -15.99 10.97 59.77
C LYS A 57 -16.59 12.23 60.41
N LEU A 58 -16.81 13.29 59.61
CA LEU A 58 -17.51 14.49 60.07
C LEU A 58 -18.94 14.16 60.52
N LYS A 59 -19.71 13.40 59.72
CA LYS A 59 -21.08 12.96 60.07
C LYS A 59 -21.13 12.13 61.35
N ARG A 60 -20.13 11.30 61.60
CA ARG A 60 -19.99 10.49 62.83
C ARG A 60 -19.48 11.30 64.03
N LYS A 61 -19.15 12.59 63.84
CA LYS A 61 -18.54 13.47 64.85
C LYS A 61 -17.20 12.95 65.38
N GLU A 62 -16.51 12.15 64.57
CA GLU A 62 -15.16 11.61 64.88
C GLU A 62 -14.06 12.65 64.59
N MET A 63 -14.42 13.81 64.02
CA MET A 63 -13.52 14.88 63.59
C MET A 63 -14.22 16.24 63.75
N SER A 64 -13.45 17.30 64.02
CA SER A 64 -13.97 18.66 64.07
C SER A 64 -14.17 19.27 62.68
N GLU A 65 -15.06 20.25 62.57
CA GLU A 65 -15.33 20.94 61.30
C GLU A 65 -14.10 21.70 60.77
N ALA A 66 -13.29 22.27 61.67
CA ALA A 66 -12.05 22.95 61.29
C ALA A 66 -10.99 21.98 60.72
N GLU A 67 -10.87 20.78 61.29
CA GLU A 67 -9.98 19.72 60.77
C GLU A 67 -10.48 19.18 59.43
N HIS A 68 -11.80 18.98 59.28
CA HIS A 68 -12.41 18.56 58.02
C HIS A 68 -12.11 19.55 56.89
N ILE A 69 -12.36 20.85 57.11
CA ILE A 69 -12.13 21.89 56.11
C ILE A 69 -10.66 21.91 55.65
N LYS A 70 -9.72 21.78 56.59
CA LYS A 70 -8.29 21.78 56.26
C LYS A 70 -7.90 20.58 55.40
N LEU A 71 -8.26 19.36 55.81
CA LEU A 71 -7.95 18.15 55.06
C LEU A 71 -8.67 18.11 53.70
N TYR A 72 -9.90 18.61 53.64
CA TYR A 72 -10.66 18.72 52.40
C TYR A 72 -9.97 19.66 51.41
N GLN A 73 -9.48 20.82 51.87
CA GLN A 73 -8.72 21.75 51.03
C GLN A 73 -7.41 21.14 50.51
N GLU A 74 -6.68 20.41 51.35
CA GLU A 74 -5.45 19.72 50.94
C GLU A 74 -5.73 18.66 49.85
N LYS A 75 -6.75 17.83 50.05
CA LYS A 75 -7.17 16.81 49.06
C LYS A 75 -7.72 17.44 47.77
N TRP A 76 -8.41 18.58 47.89
CA TRP A 76 -8.88 19.36 46.74
C TRP A 76 -7.73 19.88 45.88
N GLN A 77 -6.69 20.43 46.50
CA GLN A 77 -5.49 20.89 45.80
C GLN A 77 -4.77 19.73 45.10
N ALA A 78 -4.62 18.59 45.78
CA ALA A 78 -4.04 17.39 45.19
C ALA A 78 -4.84 16.89 43.97
N SER A 79 -6.18 16.83 44.08
CA SER A 79 -7.05 16.46 42.96
C SER A 79 -6.88 17.39 41.76
N THR A 80 -6.79 18.70 42.00
CA THR A 80 -6.59 19.70 40.94
C THR A 80 -5.29 19.46 40.18
N GLN A 81 -4.19 19.20 40.88
CA GLN A 81 -2.90 18.87 40.26
C GLN A 81 -2.98 17.60 39.41
N ILE A 82 -3.65 16.56 39.90
CA ILE A 82 -3.81 15.31 39.17
C ILE A 82 -4.69 15.51 37.92
N ILE A 83 -5.72 16.35 37.97
CA ILE A 83 -6.53 16.71 36.80
C ILE A 83 -5.69 17.42 35.73
N HIS A 84 -4.75 18.29 36.12
CA HIS A 84 -3.83 18.89 35.14
C HIS A 84 -2.98 17.83 34.45
N VAL A 85 -2.38 16.91 35.21
CA VAL A 85 -1.61 15.79 34.64
C VAL A 85 -2.49 14.92 33.74
N LYS A 86 -3.75 14.65 34.11
CA LYS A 86 -4.71 13.91 33.28
C LYS A 86 -4.87 14.58 31.92
N ARG A 87 -5.11 15.89 31.90
CA ARG A 87 -5.32 16.66 30.66
C ARG A 87 -4.07 16.64 29.77
N ASP A 88 -2.88 16.74 30.36
CA ASP A 88 -1.62 16.69 29.61
C ASP A 88 -1.41 15.30 28.97
N VAL A 89 -1.69 14.24 29.72
CA VAL A 89 -1.61 12.86 29.20
C VAL A 89 -2.65 12.63 28.10
N GLU A 90 -3.89 13.10 28.27
CA GLU A 90 -4.95 13.00 27.26
C GLU A 90 -4.60 13.77 25.99
N ALA A 91 -4.03 14.98 26.13
CA ALA A 91 -3.57 15.78 24.99
C ALA A 91 -2.48 15.03 24.21
N ARG A 92 -1.48 14.46 24.91
CA ARG A 92 -0.39 13.72 24.27
C ARG A 92 -0.87 12.44 23.61
N LEU A 93 -1.79 11.69 24.24
CA LEU A 93 -2.42 10.52 23.61
C LEU A 93 -3.19 10.92 22.35
N GLY A 94 -3.92 12.04 22.37
CA GLY A 94 -4.63 12.56 21.19
C GLY A 94 -3.69 12.91 20.04
N GLU A 95 -2.54 13.53 20.33
CA GLU A 95 -1.50 13.83 19.34
C GLU A 95 -0.93 12.57 18.68
N ILE A 96 -0.48 11.60 19.50
CA ILE A 96 0.09 10.35 19.00
C ILE A 96 -0.93 9.58 18.17
N GLN A 97 -2.20 9.54 18.60
CA GLN A 97 -3.27 8.90 17.84
C GLN A 97 -3.45 9.55 16.45
N LYS A 98 -3.36 10.88 16.37
CA LYS A 98 -3.42 11.59 15.09
C LYS A 98 -2.22 11.27 14.21
N GLU A 99 -1.01 11.28 14.77
CA GLU A 99 0.23 10.95 14.06
C GLU A 99 0.19 9.51 13.50
N ILE A 100 -0.19 8.53 14.32
CA ILE A 100 -0.33 7.12 13.90
C ILE A 100 -1.30 7.01 12.71
N ARG A 101 -2.47 7.67 12.78
CA ARG A 101 -3.45 7.65 11.69
C ARG A 101 -2.90 8.26 10.41
N GLU A 102 -2.18 9.38 10.51
CA GLU A 102 -1.59 10.05 9.35
C GLU A 102 -0.49 9.20 8.70
N VAL A 103 0.39 8.60 9.50
CA VAL A 103 1.48 7.76 8.98
C VAL A 103 0.91 6.48 8.35
N ASN A 104 -0.08 5.83 8.97
CA ASN A 104 -0.75 4.67 8.39
C ASN A 104 -1.43 4.99 7.06
N LYS A 105 -2.05 6.17 6.94
CA LYS A 105 -2.62 6.64 5.67
C LYS A 105 -1.54 6.80 4.60
N ARG A 106 -0.38 7.38 4.94
CA ARG A 106 0.76 7.55 4.01
C ARG A 106 1.33 6.19 3.59
N LEU A 107 1.54 5.26 4.51
CA LEU A 107 2.03 3.91 4.23
C LEU A 107 1.10 3.16 3.27
N ARG A 108 -0.22 3.20 3.51
CA ARG A 108 -1.21 2.57 2.61
C ARG A 108 -1.18 3.16 1.19
N LEU A 109 -0.93 4.48 1.06
CA LEU A 109 -0.79 5.12 -0.24
C LEU A 109 0.49 4.67 -0.95
N GLN A 110 1.62 4.65 -0.24
CA GLN A 110 2.90 4.19 -0.77
C GLN A 110 2.86 2.72 -1.21
N GLU A 111 2.24 1.84 -0.42
CA GLU A 111 2.07 0.42 -0.81
C GLU A 111 1.21 0.28 -2.07
N LYS A 112 0.13 1.07 -2.20
CA LYS A 112 -0.69 1.07 -3.42
C LYS A 112 0.09 1.55 -4.63
N GLU A 113 0.93 2.58 -4.47
CA GLU A 113 1.80 3.06 -5.55
C GLU A 113 2.87 2.04 -5.92
N LYS A 114 3.54 1.42 -4.94
CA LYS A 114 4.51 0.34 -5.19
C LYS A 114 3.87 -0.82 -5.96
N ARG A 115 2.70 -1.30 -5.54
CA ARG A 115 1.97 -2.35 -6.26
C ARG A 115 1.59 -1.95 -7.68
N LYS A 116 1.21 -0.69 -7.92
CA LYS A 116 0.96 -0.19 -9.27
C LYS A 116 2.24 -0.18 -10.12
N GLN A 117 3.35 0.27 -9.56
CA GLN A 117 4.64 0.27 -10.25
C GLN A 117 5.15 -1.13 -10.53
N GLU A 118 4.96 -2.08 -9.60
CA GLU A 118 5.29 -3.50 -9.79
C GLU A 118 4.48 -4.09 -10.95
N LYS A 119 3.16 -3.87 -10.99
CA LYS A 119 2.32 -4.31 -12.12
C LYS A 119 2.79 -3.72 -13.45
N ILE A 120 3.10 -2.43 -13.50
CA ILE A 120 3.62 -1.78 -14.71
C ILE A 120 4.96 -2.42 -15.12
N LYS A 121 5.85 -2.71 -14.17
CA LYS A 121 7.13 -3.37 -14.45
C LYS A 121 6.93 -4.80 -14.98
N GLU A 122 6.01 -5.57 -14.38
CA GLU A 122 5.65 -6.91 -14.84
C GLU A 122 5.07 -6.88 -16.26
N GLU A 123 4.13 -5.96 -16.53
CA GLU A 123 3.55 -5.77 -17.87
C GLU A 123 4.62 -5.41 -18.90
N LYS A 124 5.54 -4.50 -18.57
CA LYS A 124 6.68 -4.16 -19.44
C LYS A 124 7.62 -5.34 -19.66
N ALA A 125 7.91 -6.12 -18.61
CA ALA A 125 8.79 -7.29 -18.70
C ALA A 125 8.17 -8.36 -19.61
N HIS A 126 6.89 -8.67 -19.42
CA HIS A 126 6.15 -9.60 -20.29
C HIS A 126 6.13 -9.11 -21.74
N ALA A 127 5.82 -7.82 -21.96
CA ALA A 127 5.82 -7.24 -23.29
C ALA A 127 7.21 -7.29 -23.95
N MET A 128 8.28 -7.08 -23.17
CA MET A 128 9.66 -7.19 -23.65
C MET A 128 10.04 -8.62 -24.05
N ILE A 129 9.67 -9.61 -23.24
CA ILE A 129 9.91 -11.03 -23.55
C ILE A 129 9.18 -11.42 -24.83
N GLU A 130 7.90 -11.06 -24.95
CA GLU A 130 7.11 -11.31 -26.16
C GLU A 130 7.73 -10.62 -27.37
N TRP A 131 8.16 -9.36 -27.21
CA TRP A 131 8.79 -8.59 -28.28
C TRP A 131 10.09 -9.24 -28.78
N MET A 132 10.94 -9.69 -27.86
CA MET A 132 12.20 -10.39 -28.20
C MET A 132 11.91 -11.68 -28.97
N SER A 133 10.96 -12.49 -28.49
CA SER A 133 10.56 -13.74 -29.15
C SER A 133 10.01 -13.51 -30.57
N LEU A 134 9.12 -12.52 -30.73
CA LEU A 134 8.56 -12.16 -32.04
C LEU A 134 9.61 -11.59 -32.98
N ARG A 135 10.58 -10.84 -32.47
CA ARG A 135 11.69 -10.32 -33.28
C ARG A 135 12.56 -11.45 -33.84
N GLU A 136 12.92 -12.43 -33.03
CA GLU A 136 13.67 -13.61 -33.50
C GLU A 136 12.88 -14.36 -34.58
N GLY A 137 11.57 -14.58 -34.36
CA GLY A 137 10.68 -15.17 -35.36
C GLY A 137 10.62 -14.36 -36.66
N PHE A 138 10.55 -13.03 -36.57
CA PHE A 138 10.55 -12.13 -37.72
C PHE A 138 11.85 -12.22 -38.54
N GLU A 139 13.00 -12.34 -37.88
CA GLU A 139 14.28 -12.52 -38.55
C GLU A 139 14.35 -13.85 -39.30
N LEU A 140 13.77 -14.93 -38.76
CA LEU A 140 13.67 -16.22 -39.45
C LEU A 140 12.78 -16.15 -40.69
N VAL A 141 11.62 -15.47 -40.60
CA VAL A 141 10.72 -15.24 -41.74
C VAL A 141 11.41 -14.42 -42.82
N SER A 142 12.11 -13.35 -42.44
CA SER A 142 12.90 -12.52 -43.35
C SER A 142 14.00 -13.32 -44.06
N LYS A 143 14.68 -14.23 -43.35
CA LYS A 143 15.67 -15.15 -43.95
C LYS A 143 15.01 -16.10 -44.96
N LYS A 144 13.88 -16.73 -44.60
CA LYS A 144 13.13 -17.62 -45.52
C LYS A 144 12.69 -16.90 -46.79
N ARG A 145 12.21 -15.67 -46.68
CA ARG A 145 11.84 -14.84 -47.83
C ARG A 145 13.02 -14.60 -48.78
N LYS A 146 14.20 -14.29 -48.24
CA LYS A 146 15.43 -14.13 -49.05
C LYS A 146 15.80 -15.42 -49.79
N VAL A 147 15.69 -16.57 -49.14
CA VAL A 147 15.96 -17.88 -49.76
C VAL A 147 14.98 -18.14 -50.92
N ILE A 148 13.68 -17.91 -50.72
CA ILE A 148 12.69 -18.11 -51.79
C ILE A 148 12.95 -17.18 -52.99
N ASN A 149 13.32 -15.92 -52.74
CA ASN A 149 13.69 -15.00 -53.83
C ASN A 149 14.91 -15.51 -54.61
N GLN A 150 15.93 -16.03 -53.92
CA GLN A 150 17.11 -16.64 -54.56
C GLN A 150 16.75 -17.90 -55.36
N GLU A 151 15.84 -18.74 -54.85
CA GLU A 151 15.32 -19.91 -55.56
C GLU A 151 14.57 -19.49 -56.84
N MET A 152 13.74 -18.44 -56.77
CA MET A 152 13.05 -17.88 -57.93
C MET A 152 14.03 -17.31 -58.97
N ASP A 153 15.05 -16.57 -58.55
CA ASP A 153 16.09 -16.03 -59.45
C ASP A 153 16.86 -17.19 -60.14
N ALA A 154 17.16 -18.25 -59.39
CA ALA A 154 17.80 -19.44 -59.94
C ALA A 154 16.89 -20.20 -60.93
N LEU A 155 15.60 -20.30 -60.65
CA LEU A 155 14.60 -20.89 -61.54
C LEU A 155 14.48 -20.11 -62.86
N GLU A 156 14.47 -18.78 -62.78
CA GLU A 156 14.47 -17.88 -63.94
C GLU A 156 15.73 -18.07 -64.81
N LEU A 157 16.90 -18.21 -64.18
CA LEU A 157 18.16 -18.51 -64.89
C LEU A 157 18.14 -19.89 -65.56
N LYS A 158 17.55 -20.91 -64.91
CA LYS A 158 17.41 -22.25 -65.50
C LYS A 158 16.47 -22.24 -66.71
N ARG A 159 15.36 -21.51 -66.64
CA ARG A 159 14.44 -21.29 -67.77
C ARG A 159 15.15 -20.65 -68.95
N ARG A 160 15.88 -19.55 -68.72
CA ARG A 160 16.64 -18.85 -69.77
C ARG A 160 17.69 -19.72 -70.46
N LYS A 161 18.23 -20.70 -69.74
CA LYS A 161 19.19 -21.68 -70.25
C LYS A 161 18.52 -22.90 -70.90
N GLY A 162 17.19 -22.93 -71.00
CA GLY A 162 16.42 -24.05 -71.56
C GLY A 162 16.49 -25.34 -70.74
N LYS A 163 16.87 -25.26 -69.45
CA LYS A 163 17.09 -26.44 -68.60
C LYS A 163 15.83 -26.96 -67.91
N VAL A 164 14.72 -26.23 -68.02
CA VAL A 164 13.44 -26.50 -67.37
C VAL A 164 12.35 -26.19 -68.39
N SER A 165 11.27 -26.99 -68.43
CA SER A 165 10.15 -26.77 -69.33
C SER A 165 9.31 -25.55 -68.90
N ASP A 166 8.57 -24.93 -69.82
CA ASP A 166 7.69 -23.80 -69.48
C ASP A 166 6.57 -24.19 -68.50
N GLU A 167 6.09 -25.44 -68.57
CA GLU A 167 5.07 -25.98 -67.65
C GLU A 167 5.64 -26.11 -66.23
N GLU A 168 6.79 -26.75 -66.09
CA GLU A 168 7.51 -26.95 -64.81
C GLU A 168 7.92 -25.62 -64.18
N TYR A 169 8.37 -24.65 -65.00
CA TYR A 169 8.64 -23.29 -64.55
C TYR A 169 7.40 -22.61 -63.97
N ARG A 170 6.24 -22.71 -64.64
CA ARG A 170 5.00 -22.08 -64.17
C ARG A 170 4.54 -22.68 -62.84
N GLU A 171 4.59 -24.00 -62.71
CA GLU A 171 4.21 -24.70 -61.48
C GLU A 171 5.09 -24.31 -60.29
N GLU A 172 6.42 -24.35 -60.46
CA GLU A 172 7.35 -23.95 -59.39
C GLU A 172 7.23 -22.45 -59.07
N HIS A 173 7.09 -21.60 -60.09
CA HIS A 173 6.93 -20.15 -59.89
C HIS A 173 5.65 -19.81 -59.10
N ILE A 174 4.51 -20.44 -59.43
CA ILE A 174 3.27 -20.26 -58.66
C ILE A 174 3.44 -20.75 -57.21
N LYS A 175 4.15 -21.86 -57.00
CA LYS A 175 4.44 -22.39 -55.66
C LYS A 175 5.29 -21.43 -54.83
N HIS A 176 6.31 -20.80 -55.41
CA HIS A 176 7.11 -19.78 -54.74
C HIS A 176 6.30 -18.52 -54.45
N LEU A 177 5.46 -18.06 -55.38
CA LEU A 177 4.57 -16.92 -55.16
C LEU A 177 3.61 -17.14 -53.99
N ARG A 178 2.97 -18.31 -53.91
CA ARG A 178 2.09 -18.65 -52.77
C ARG A 178 2.82 -18.58 -51.43
N LYS A 179 4.02 -19.18 -51.34
CA LYS A 179 4.87 -19.11 -50.14
C LYS A 179 5.24 -17.66 -49.79
N LEU A 180 5.55 -16.82 -50.77
CA LEU A 180 5.85 -15.40 -50.53
C LEU A 180 4.63 -14.63 -50.02
N THR A 181 3.44 -14.90 -50.54
CA THR A 181 2.20 -14.29 -50.05
C THR A 181 1.93 -14.67 -48.60
N GLU A 182 2.06 -15.95 -48.25
CA GLU A 182 1.91 -16.45 -46.86
C GLU A 182 2.93 -15.82 -45.91
N LEU A 183 4.20 -15.69 -46.32
CA LEU A 183 5.21 -15.00 -45.52
C LEU A 183 4.89 -13.51 -45.36
N SER A 184 4.37 -12.85 -46.39
CA SER A 184 4.03 -11.43 -46.35
C SER A 184 2.90 -11.12 -45.36
N THR A 185 1.89 -11.98 -45.25
CA THR A 185 0.81 -11.81 -44.27
C THR A 185 1.35 -11.96 -42.85
N VAL A 186 2.17 -12.99 -42.61
CA VAL A 186 2.82 -13.22 -41.31
C VAL A 186 3.76 -12.06 -40.93
N GLU A 187 4.56 -11.55 -41.87
CA GLU A 187 5.43 -10.38 -41.63
C GLU A 187 4.64 -9.14 -41.22
N SER A 188 3.49 -8.90 -41.85
CA SER A 188 2.64 -7.75 -41.55
C SER A 188 2.06 -7.84 -40.13
N ASP A 189 1.54 -9.01 -39.76
CA ASP A 189 0.96 -9.24 -38.44
C ASP A 189 2.02 -9.16 -37.32
N VAL A 190 3.20 -9.74 -37.55
CA VAL A 190 4.30 -9.68 -36.58
C VAL A 190 4.80 -8.24 -36.43
N LYS A 191 4.94 -7.46 -37.50
CA LYS A 191 5.32 -6.04 -37.42
C LYS A 191 4.30 -5.24 -36.60
N ARG A 192 3.01 -5.43 -36.85
CA ARG A 192 1.95 -4.75 -36.08
C ARG A 192 2.08 -5.07 -34.60
N ARG A 193 2.23 -6.36 -34.25
CA ARG A 193 2.37 -6.80 -32.86
C ARG A 193 3.63 -6.27 -32.19
N LEU A 194 4.77 -6.26 -32.89
CA LEU A 194 6.01 -5.66 -32.38
C LEU A 194 5.85 -4.17 -32.07
N SER A 195 5.12 -3.42 -32.90
CA SER A 195 4.82 -2.01 -32.65
C SER A 195 3.94 -1.81 -31.41
N GLU A 196 2.86 -2.60 -31.27
CA GLU A 196 1.99 -2.57 -30.08
C GLU A 196 2.77 -2.83 -28.79
N LEU A 197 3.65 -3.84 -28.79
CA LEU A 197 4.48 -4.19 -27.64
C LEU A 197 5.48 -3.08 -27.29
N LEU A 198 6.06 -2.42 -28.30
CA LEU A 198 6.95 -1.27 -28.07
C LEU A 198 6.23 -0.09 -27.42
N GLU A 199 4.95 0.13 -27.74
CA GLU A 199 4.15 1.16 -27.06
C GLU A 199 3.95 0.84 -25.58
N ILE A 200 3.68 -0.42 -25.24
CA ILE A 200 3.53 -0.87 -23.85
C ILE A 200 4.86 -0.72 -23.09
N ILE A 201 5.98 -1.07 -23.71
CA ILE A 201 7.30 -0.97 -23.08
C ILE A 201 7.69 0.51 -22.83
N LYS A 202 7.38 1.40 -23.78
CA LYS A 202 7.75 2.82 -23.73
C LYS A 202 6.88 3.67 -22.79
N LYS A 203 5.60 3.34 -22.63
CA LYS A 203 4.68 4.00 -21.67
C LYS A 203 5.12 3.73 -20.25
#